data_AF-A0A2B7ZVV8-F1
#
_entry.id   AF-A0A2B7ZVV8-F1
#
_cell.length_a   1.000
_cell.length_b   1.000
_cell.length_c   1.000
_cell.angle_alpha   90.00
_cell.angle_beta   90.00
_cell.angle_gamma   90.00
#
_symmetry.space_group_name_H-M   'P 1'
#
loop_
_entity.id
_entity.type
_entity.pdbx_description
1 polymer ?
#
loop_
_entity_poly.entity_id
_entity_poly.type
_entity_poly.pdbx_seq_one_letter_code
_entity_poly.pdbx_strand_id
1 'polypeptide(L)'
;FYKGKHTRTISLNAHYMVLFKNVRDTTQVANLARQMFPGTSHFMLEAFRDATMVPFGYLLIDLKPDTDERCRLRTNIFPGETHYVYMRK
;
A
#
# COMPACT_ATOMS: atom_id res chain seq x y z
N PHE A 1 -21.33 8.32 4.07
CA PHE A 1 -20.35 8.28 2.97
C PHE A 1 -20.47 9.53 2.12
N TYR A 2 -19.46 10.40 2.13
CA TYR A 2 -19.41 11.56 1.23
C TYR A 2 -19.09 11.04 -0.18
N LYS A 3 -20.07 11.09 -1.10
CA LYS A 3 -19.91 10.64 -2.49
C LYS A 3 -19.24 11.74 -3.30
N GLY A 4 -17.93 11.90 -3.12
CA GLY A 4 -17.13 12.71 -4.04
C GLY A 4 -17.24 12.11 -5.43
N LYS A 5 -17.88 12.79 -6.38
CA LYS A 5 -18.15 12.28 -7.75
C LYS A 5 -16.89 11.74 -8.45
N HIS A 6 -15.72 12.27 -8.10
CA HIS A 6 -14.45 11.99 -8.76
C HIS A 6 -13.41 11.26 -7.89
N THR A 7 -13.68 11.02 -6.61
CA THR A 7 -12.67 10.44 -5.69
C THR A 7 -12.22 9.05 -6.12
N ARG A 8 -13.15 8.24 -6.65
CA ARG A 8 -12.83 6.93 -7.22
C ARG A 8 -11.88 7.05 -8.40
N THR A 9 -12.18 7.93 -9.36
CA THR A 9 -11.35 8.12 -10.56
C THR A 9 -9.95 8.62 -10.20
N ILE A 10 -9.86 9.57 -9.26
CA ILE A 10 -8.57 10.07 -8.76
C ILE A 10 -7.75 8.93 -8.14
N SER A 11 -8.38 8.13 -7.27
CA SER A 11 -7.70 7.02 -6.59
C SER A 11 -7.20 5.95 -7.57
N LEU A 12 -7.99 5.64 -8.61
CA LEU A 12 -7.61 4.66 -9.64
C LEU A 12 -6.50 5.13 -10.58
N ASN A 13 -6.25 6.45 -10.68
CA ASN A 13 -5.19 7.03 -11.51
C ASN A 13 -4.00 7.54 -10.68
N ALA A 14 -4.00 7.32 -9.37
CA ALA A 14 -2.88 7.69 -8.53
C ALA A 14 -1.68 6.77 -8.82
N HIS A 15 -0.51 7.36 -9.05
CA HIS A 15 0.74 6.59 -9.23
C HIS A 15 1.33 6.10 -7.91
N TYR A 16 1.08 6.83 -6.82
CA TYR A 16 1.60 6.50 -5.50
C TYR A 16 0.49 6.62 -4.48
N MET A 17 0.40 5.65 -3.59
CA MET A 17 -0.41 5.71 -2.38
C MET A 17 0.47 5.42 -1.17
N VAL A 18 0.35 6.21 -0.12
CA VAL A 18 1.05 5.96 1.15
C VAL A 18 0.01 5.59 2.20
N LEU A 19 0.12 4.39 2.75
CA LEU A 19 -0.78 3.88 3.78
C LEU A 19 -0.13 3.98 5.16
N PHE A 20 -0.83 4.62 6.09
CA PHE A 20 -0.47 4.67 7.49
C PHE A 20 -1.36 3.75 8.32
N LYS A 21 -0.88 3.35 9.49
CA LYS A 21 -1.66 2.54 10.43
C LYS A 21 -2.91 3.29 10.90
N ASN A 22 -4.07 2.74 10.60
CA ASN A 22 -5.33 3.17 11.19
C ASN A 22 -5.96 2.01 11.96
N VAL A 23 -5.84 2.04 13.29
CA VAL A 23 -6.38 0.99 14.17
C VAL A 23 -7.91 0.96 14.21
N ARG A 24 -8.58 2.03 13.76
CA ARG A 24 -10.04 2.12 13.76
C ARG A 24 -10.68 1.36 12.60
N ASP A 25 -10.01 1.32 11.45
CA ASP A 25 -10.57 0.70 10.23
C ASP A 25 -9.46 0.09 9.37
N THR A 26 -9.29 -1.22 9.51
CA THR A 26 -8.37 -2.03 8.72
C THR A 26 -9.02 -2.59 7.44
N THR A 27 -10.34 -2.44 7.28
CA THR A 27 -11.07 -3.06 6.16
C THR A 27 -10.70 -2.45 4.82
N GLN A 28 -10.35 -1.16 4.80
CA GLN A 28 -9.92 -0.46 3.58
C GLN A 28 -8.64 -1.08 3.00
N VAL A 29 -7.66 -1.40 3.86
CA VAL A 29 -6.40 -2.02 3.43
C VAL A 29 -6.66 -3.43 2.91
N ALA A 30 -7.52 -4.20 3.57
CA ALA A 30 -7.90 -5.54 3.12
C ALA A 30 -8.63 -5.53 1.75
N ASN A 31 -9.49 -4.55 1.53
CA ASN A 31 -10.18 -4.39 0.24
C ASN A 31 -9.22 -3.99 -0.88
N LEU A 32 -8.31 -3.05 -0.61
CA LEU A 32 -7.27 -2.67 -1.57
C LEU A 32 -6.35 -3.84 -1.91
N ALA A 33 -5.93 -4.61 -0.90
CA ALA A 33 -5.10 -5.79 -1.09
C ALA A 33 -5.78 -6.84 -2.00
N ARG A 34 -7.10 -7.03 -1.87
CA ARG A 34 -7.87 -7.93 -2.75
C ARG A 34 -7.95 -7.41 -4.18
N GLN A 35 -8.03 -6.09 -4.37
CA GLN A 35 -8.06 -5.46 -5.69
C GLN A 35 -6.69 -5.55 -6.39
N MET A 36 -5.60 -5.31 -5.66
CA MET A 36 -4.25 -5.29 -6.22
C MET A 36 -3.65 -6.69 -6.40
N PHE A 37 -3.91 -7.61 -5.46
CA PHE A 37 -3.36 -8.96 -5.47
C PHE A 37 -4.47 -10.01 -5.37
N PRO A 38 -5.31 -10.17 -6.41
CA PRO A 38 -6.37 -11.18 -6.41
C PRO A 38 -5.81 -12.57 -6.11
N GLY A 39 -6.47 -13.31 -5.20
CA GLY A 39 -6.03 -14.65 -4.76
C GLY A 39 -4.79 -14.68 -3.85
N THR A 40 -4.08 -13.55 -3.69
CA THR A 40 -2.85 -13.47 -2.87
C THR A 40 -2.81 -12.26 -1.95
N SER A 41 -3.97 -11.71 -1.59
CA SER A 41 -4.09 -10.46 -0.81
C SER A 41 -3.40 -10.48 0.56
N HIS A 42 -3.18 -11.66 1.13
CA HIS A 42 -2.41 -11.82 2.38
C HIS A 42 -1.01 -11.21 2.27
N PHE A 43 -0.37 -11.26 1.08
CA PHE A 43 0.98 -10.75 0.87
C PHE A 43 1.07 -9.26 1.19
N MET A 44 0.13 -8.47 0.66
CA MET A 44 0.08 -7.04 0.93
C MET A 44 -0.32 -6.74 2.38
N LEU A 45 -1.20 -7.54 2.97
CA LEU A 45 -1.58 -7.38 4.38
C LEU A 45 -0.41 -7.62 5.34
N GLU A 46 0.41 -8.62 5.07
CA GLU A 46 1.62 -8.89 5.84
C GLU A 46 2.66 -7.78 5.67
N ALA A 47 2.89 -7.34 4.42
CA ALA A 47 3.76 -6.19 4.15
C ALA A 47 3.30 -4.93 4.88
N PHE A 48 1.98 -4.64 4.90
CA PHE A 48 1.43 -3.51 5.64
C PHE A 48 1.62 -3.65 7.15
N ARG A 49 1.39 -4.85 7.71
CA ARG A 49 1.58 -5.11 9.15
C ARG A 49 3.05 -4.90 9.55
N ASP A 50 3.98 -5.38 8.74
CA ASP A 50 5.41 -5.24 8.96
C ASP A 50 5.85 -3.76 8.86
N ALA A 51 5.51 -3.10 7.75
CA ALA A 51 5.86 -1.70 7.49
C ALA A 51 5.27 -0.72 8.51
N THR A 52 4.19 -1.11 9.20
CA THR A 52 3.50 -0.29 10.23
C THR A 52 3.63 -0.85 11.64
N MET A 53 4.60 -1.75 11.87
CA MET A 53 4.84 -2.35 13.18
C MET A 53 5.30 -1.28 14.18
N VAL A 54 6.18 -0.38 13.75
CA VAL A 54 6.70 0.73 14.54
C VAL A 54 5.82 1.98 14.42
N PRO A 55 5.82 2.87 15.44
CA PRO A 55 5.16 4.17 15.33
C PRO A 55 5.61 4.95 14.08
N PHE A 56 4.67 5.62 13.42
CA PHE A 56 4.89 6.39 12.19
C PHE A 56 5.36 5.58 10.96
N GLY A 57 5.40 4.26 11.05
CA GLY A 57 5.63 3.38 9.91
C GLY A 57 4.54 3.52 8.84
N TYR A 58 4.92 3.32 7.59
CA TYR A 58 4.06 3.49 6.43
C TYR A 58 4.39 2.48 5.33
N LEU A 59 3.39 2.14 4.51
CA LEU A 59 3.58 1.37 3.30
C LEU A 59 3.37 2.27 2.09
N LEU A 60 4.42 2.48 1.29
CA LEU A 60 4.33 3.03 -0.05
C LEU A 60 3.85 1.94 -1.01
N ILE A 61 2.84 2.29 -1.80
CA ILE A 61 2.33 1.50 -2.91
C ILE A 61 2.64 2.25 -4.20
N ASP A 62 3.38 1.60 -5.10
CA ASP A 62 3.69 2.10 -6.43
C ASP A 62 2.77 1.45 -7.46
N LEU A 63 1.85 2.26 -7.98
CA LEU A 63 0.81 1.91 -8.92
C LEU A 63 1.17 2.31 -10.36
N LYS A 64 2.39 2.81 -10.61
CA LYS A 64 2.78 3.13 -11.99
C LYS A 64 2.75 1.87 -12.87
N PRO A 65 2.36 2.00 -14.14
CA PRO A 65 2.26 0.88 -15.06
C PRO A 65 3.62 0.27 -15.44
N ASP A 66 4.71 1.03 -15.33
CA ASP A 66 6.07 0.64 -15.68
C ASP A 66 6.89 0.10 -14.48
N THR A 67 6.33 0.15 -13.27
CA THR A 67 6.98 -0.41 -12.07
C THR A 67 6.96 -1.95 -12.13
N ASP A 68 8.13 -2.56 -11.92
CA ASP A 68 8.26 -4.02 -11.75
C ASP A 68 7.33 -4.52 -10.63
N GLU A 69 6.58 -5.59 -10.91
CA GLU A 69 5.62 -6.20 -9.96
C GLU A 69 6.24 -6.51 -8.59
N ARG A 70 7.53 -6.85 -8.54
CA ARG A 70 8.27 -7.17 -7.32
C ARG A 70 8.58 -5.93 -6.47
N CYS A 71 8.46 -4.74 -7.05
CA CYS A 71 8.85 -3.47 -6.44
C CYS A 71 7.64 -2.57 -6.12
N ARG A 72 6.42 -3.10 -6.12
CA ARG A 72 5.20 -2.31 -5.88
C ARG A 72 5.00 -1.90 -4.42
N LEU A 73 5.51 -2.67 -3.47
CA LEU A 73 5.31 -2.43 -2.03
C LEU A 73 6.65 -2.09 -1.36
N ARG A 74 6.72 -0.90 -0.77
CA ARG A 74 7.96 -0.33 -0.20
C ARG A 74 7.72 0.37 1.12
N THR A 75 8.77 0.51 1.93
CA THR A 75 8.76 1.37 3.12
C THR A 75 10.13 1.99 3.33
N ASN A 76 10.23 3.00 4.21
CA ASN A 76 11.48 3.65 4.57
C ASN A 76 12.24 4.23 3.36
N ILE A 77 11.54 4.99 2.52
CA ILE A 77 12.06 5.51 1.25
C ILE A 77 12.83 6.84 1.40
N PHE A 78 12.90 7.42 2.59
CA PHE A 78 13.56 8.72 2.78
C PHE A 78 15.07 8.58 2.99
N PRO A 79 15.85 9.63 2.66
CA PRO A 79 17.29 9.63 2.89
C PRO A 79 17.65 9.31 4.34
N GLY A 80 18.64 8.43 4.53
CA GLY A 80 19.10 8.00 5.85
C GLY A 80 18.33 6.82 6.45
N GLU A 81 17.23 6.39 5.82
CA GLU A 81 16.52 5.17 6.22
C GLU A 81 17.04 3.95 5.43
N THR A 82 16.91 2.75 6.01
CA THR A 82 17.11 1.51 5.25
C THR A 82 15.83 1.21 4.46
N HIS A 83 15.89 1.36 3.15
CA HIS A 83 14.76 1.10 2.23
C HIS A 83 14.49 -0.39 2.10
N TYR A 84 13.24 -0.79 2.37
CA TYR A 84 12.78 -2.17 2.23
C TYR A 84 11.78 -2.30 1.07
N VAL A 85 11.93 -3.39 0.31
CA VAL A 85 11.03 -3.79 -0.78
C VAL A 85 10.42 -5.14 -0.43
N TYR A 86 9.09 -5.23 -0.41
CA TYR A 86 8.40 -6.50 -0.15
C TYR A 86 8.22 -7.26 -1.46
N MET A 87 8.82 -8.44 -1.55
CA MET A 87 8.73 -9.32 -2.72
C MET A 87 7.87 -10.54 -2.41
N ARG A 88 7.05 -10.95 -3.38
CA ARG A 88 6.31 -12.21 -3.31
C ARG A 88 7.27 -13.37 -3.55
N LYS A 89 7.14 -14.42 -2.74
CA LYS A 89 7.82 -15.71 -2.96
C LYS A 89 7.26 -16.42 -4.19
#